data_AF-A0A7C3Y0X2-F1
#
_entry.id   AF-A0A7C3Y0X2-F1
#
_cell.length_a   1.000
_cell.length_b   1.000
_cell.length_c   1.000
_cell.angle_alpha   90.00
_cell.angle_beta   90.00
_cell.angle_gamma   90.00
#
_symmetry.space_group_name_H-M   'P 1'
#
loop_
_entity.id
_entity.type
_entity.pdbx_description
1 polymer ?
#
loop_
_entity_poly.entity_id
_entity_poly.type
_entity_poly.pdbx_seq_one_letter_code
_entity_poly.pdbx_strand_id
1 'polypeptide(L)'
;MIFNKDSKIKAAFNIIKEELNEHLDSINENTEELQLLHNLYLELESRIDRIEDRLSKIQLMIEDFMHPKLNTNEEAVFLELYTNEASPLSYADLGLKLGMPELVVRKTIASLIKKGIEIDVVMIDNKPFFRLAKSSRERQAKENILKLKKTIK
;
A
#
# COMPACT_ATOMS: atom_id res chain seq x y z
N MET A 1 53.41 18.00 66.87
CA MET A 1 52.02 18.05 66.34
C MET A 1 51.91 18.41 64.85
N ILE A 2 52.98 18.81 64.15
CA ILE A 2 52.91 19.27 62.74
C ILE A 2 52.70 18.11 61.74
N PHE A 3 53.37 16.96 61.93
CA PHE A 3 53.27 15.77 61.06
C PHE A 3 51.85 15.16 60.89
N ASN A 4 50.93 15.43 61.81
CA ASN A 4 49.57 14.88 61.74
C ASN A 4 48.71 15.62 60.68
N LYS A 5 48.95 16.93 60.48
CA LYS A 5 48.18 17.73 59.50
C LYS A 5 48.49 17.35 58.06
N ASP A 6 49.76 17.09 57.73
CA ASP A 6 50.17 16.72 56.37
C ASP A 6 49.58 15.36 55.95
N SER A 7 49.48 14.41 56.90
CA SER A 7 48.84 13.12 56.64
C SER A 7 47.34 13.24 56.35
N LYS A 8 46.64 14.13 57.05
CA LYS A 8 45.20 14.38 56.86
C LYS A 8 44.92 15.07 55.52
N ILE A 9 45.77 16.02 55.12
CA ILE A 9 45.67 16.69 53.83
C ILE A 9 45.88 15.67 52.69
N LYS A 10 46.90 14.82 52.81
CA LYS A 10 47.17 13.77 51.82
C LYS A 10 46.01 12.76 51.71
N ALA A 11 45.41 12.39 52.83
CA ALA A 11 44.22 11.52 52.84
C ALA A 11 43.02 12.19 52.15
N ALA A 12 42.75 13.47 52.43
CA ALA A 12 41.68 14.21 51.77
C ALA A 12 41.89 14.33 50.24
N PHE A 13 43.13 14.57 49.81
CA PHE A 13 43.48 14.59 48.38
C PHE A 13 43.31 13.23 47.71
N ASN A 14 43.60 12.12 48.40
CA ASN A 14 43.37 10.78 47.85
C ASN A 14 41.88 10.50 47.67
N ILE A 15 41.04 10.89 48.63
CA ILE A 15 39.57 10.74 48.52
C ILE A 15 39.05 11.53 47.32
N ILE A 16 39.45 12.80 47.19
CA ILE A 16 39.04 13.64 46.04
C ILE A 16 39.51 13.02 44.71
N LYS A 17 40.70 12.42 44.69
CA LYS A 17 41.22 11.76 43.49
C LYS A 17 40.42 10.50 43.15
N GLU A 18 40.04 9.71 44.14
CA GLU A 18 39.19 8.52 43.96
C GLU A 18 37.81 8.91 43.44
N GLU A 19 37.15 9.90 44.06
CA GLU A 19 35.86 10.44 43.59
C GLU A 19 35.95 10.98 42.16
N LEU A 20 37.02 11.71 41.82
CA LEU A 20 37.23 12.22 40.46
C LEU A 20 37.41 11.10 39.43
N ASN A 21 38.10 10.01 39.80
CA ASN A 21 38.26 8.86 38.91
C ASN A 21 36.93 8.13 38.70
N GLU A 22 36.15 7.91 39.77
CA GLU A 22 34.81 7.32 39.68
C GLU A 22 33.88 8.16 38.81
N HIS A 23 33.95 9.49 38.93
CA HIS A 23 33.21 10.40 38.06
C HIS A 23 33.65 10.31 36.60
N LEU A 24 34.95 10.22 36.33
CA LEU A 24 35.47 10.07 34.96
C LEU A 24 35.01 8.75 34.34
N ASP A 25 35.06 7.65 35.10
CA ASP A 25 34.60 6.33 34.64
C ASP A 25 33.10 6.37 34.33
N SER A 26 32.30 6.96 35.23
CA SER A 26 30.86 7.16 35.01
C SER A 26 30.55 8.01 33.77
N ILE A 27 31.36 9.05 33.49
CA ILE A 27 31.21 9.88 32.30
C ILE A 27 31.52 9.07 31.04
N ASN A 28 32.56 8.24 31.07
CA ASN A 28 32.92 7.39 29.94
C ASN A 28 31.84 6.35 29.65
N GLU A 29 31.35 5.65 30.66
CA GLU A 29 30.23 4.71 30.55
C GLU A 29 29.00 5.37 29.93
N ASN A 30 28.58 6.52 30.46
CA ASN A 30 27.46 7.28 29.90
C ASN A 30 27.71 7.71 28.44
N THR A 31 28.95 8.05 28.08
CA THR A 31 29.30 8.43 26.71
C THR A 31 29.18 7.24 25.76
N GLU A 32 29.63 6.05 26.18
CA GLU A 32 29.48 4.82 25.42
C GLU A 32 28.00 4.45 25.24
N GLU A 33 27.20 4.55 26.30
CA GLU A 33 25.75 4.31 26.24
C GLU A 33 25.05 5.27 25.29
N LEU A 34 25.38 6.56 25.33
CA LEU A 34 24.83 7.56 24.41
C LEU A 34 25.17 7.25 22.95
N GLN A 35 26.39 6.77 22.68
CA GLN A 35 26.79 6.36 21.33
C GLN A 35 26.00 5.15 20.85
N LEU A 36 25.80 4.15 21.71
CA LEU A 36 24.98 2.98 21.39
C LEU A 36 23.53 3.38 21.10
N LEU A 37 22.95 4.25 21.93
CA LEU A 37 21.60 4.75 21.76
C LEU A 37 21.45 5.52 20.45
N HIS A 38 22.42 6.37 20.12
CA HIS A 38 22.42 7.11 18.86
C HIS A 38 22.50 6.18 17.64
N ASN A 39 23.33 5.14 17.69
CA ASN A 39 23.40 4.16 16.61
C ASN A 39 22.08 3.39 16.44
N LEU A 40 21.45 3.01 17.55
CA LEU A 40 20.13 2.37 17.53
C LEU A 40 19.07 3.31 16.96
N TYR A 41 19.11 4.60 17.32
CA TYR A 41 18.21 5.62 16.80
C TYR A 41 18.31 5.72 15.27
N LEU A 42 19.53 5.80 14.72
CA LEU A 42 19.75 5.85 13.28
C LEU A 42 19.27 4.58 12.56
N GLU A 43 19.44 3.41 13.19
CA GLU A 43 18.91 2.17 12.62
C GLU A 43 17.38 2.17 12.58
N LEU A 44 16.74 2.68 13.65
CA LEU A 44 15.29 2.83 13.71
C LEU A 44 14.76 3.80 12.66
N GLU A 45 15.40 4.97 12.48
CA GLU A 45 15.05 5.91 11.41
C GLU A 45 15.10 5.22 10.04
N SER A 46 16.20 4.52 9.73
CA SER A 46 16.32 3.79 8.46
C SER A 46 15.23 2.73 8.26
N ARG A 47 14.78 2.07 9.34
CA ARG A 47 13.67 1.10 9.28
C ARG A 47 12.33 1.80 9.05
N ILE A 48 12.11 2.97 9.65
CA ILE A 48 10.91 3.78 9.45
C ILE A 48 10.82 4.22 7.98
N ASP A 49 11.91 4.75 7.41
CA ASP A 49 11.96 5.17 6.00
C ASP A 49 11.58 4.01 5.06
N ARG A 50 12.10 2.81 5.31
CA ARG A 50 11.75 1.61 4.52
C ARG A 50 10.28 1.23 4.65
N ILE A 51 9.68 1.44 5.82
CA ILE A 51 8.26 1.18 6.04
C ILE A 51 7.42 2.20 5.27
N GLU A 52 7.79 3.49 5.32
CA GLU A 52 7.11 4.56 4.59
C GLU A 52 7.14 4.33 3.07
N ASP A 53 8.28 3.90 2.52
CA ASP A 53 8.41 3.52 1.11
C ASP A 53 7.48 2.36 0.73
N ARG A 54 7.37 1.35 1.60
CA ARG A 54 6.51 0.19 1.35
C ARG A 54 5.04 0.56 1.46
N LEU A 55 4.67 1.40 2.41
CA LEU A 55 3.30 1.93 2.55
C LEU A 55 2.91 2.76 1.33
N SER A 56 3.80 3.63 0.83
CA SER A 56 3.56 4.41 -0.37
C SER A 56 3.30 3.52 -1.61
N LYS A 57 4.07 2.43 -1.76
CA LYS A 57 3.83 1.44 -2.84
C LYS A 57 2.50 0.73 -2.69
N ILE A 58 2.12 0.35 -1.47
CA ILE A 58 0.83 -0.30 -1.19
C ILE A 58 -0.32 0.66 -1.50
N GLN A 59 -0.21 1.93 -1.12
CA GLN A 59 -1.22 2.95 -1.43
C GLN A 59 -1.43 3.08 -2.94
N LEU A 60 -0.34 3.13 -3.72
CA LEU A 60 -0.44 3.18 -5.19
C LEU A 60 -1.14 1.93 -5.75
N MET A 61 -0.82 0.74 -5.23
CA MET A 61 -1.47 -0.51 -5.64
C MET A 61 -2.96 -0.53 -5.30
N ILE A 62 -3.34 -0.02 -4.12
CA ILE A 62 -4.74 0.09 -3.71
C ILE A 62 -5.48 1.08 -4.63
N GLU A 63 -4.88 2.21 -4.98
CA GLU A 63 -5.49 3.18 -5.89
C GLU A 63 -5.74 2.56 -7.27
N ASP A 64 -4.76 1.85 -7.84
CA ASP A 64 -4.90 1.16 -9.13
C ASP A 64 -5.96 0.03 -9.07
N PHE A 65 -6.14 -0.61 -7.92
CA PHE A 65 -7.17 -1.63 -7.72
C PHE A 65 -8.57 -1.02 -7.55
N MET A 66 -8.68 0.12 -6.85
CA MET A 66 -9.95 0.81 -6.63
C MET A 66 -10.44 1.54 -7.89
N HIS A 67 -9.51 2.04 -8.71
CA HIS A 67 -9.76 2.75 -9.95
C HIS A 67 -9.04 2.10 -11.14
N PRO A 68 -9.46 0.88 -11.53
CA PRO A 68 -8.78 0.15 -12.60
C PRO A 68 -8.87 0.92 -13.91
N LYS A 69 -7.70 1.21 -14.50
CA LYS A 69 -7.62 1.84 -15.82
C LYS A 69 -8.05 0.84 -16.88
N LEU A 70 -9.13 1.17 -17.60
CA LEU A 70 -9.61 0.36 -18.71
C LEU A 70 -9.04 0.86 -20.04
N ASN A 71 -8.78 -0.08 -20.94
CA ASN A 71 -8.52 0.24 -22.35
C ASN A 71 -9.84 0.41 -23.11
N THR A 72 -9.77 0.91 -24.35
CA THR A 72 -10.96 1.23 -25.15
C THR A 72 -11.93 0.05 -25.35
N ASN A 73 -11.41 -1.18 -25.47
CA ASN A 73 -12.25 -2.36 -25.63
C ASN A 73 -12.93 -2.75 -24.31
N GLU A 74 -12.20 -2.65 -23.21
CA GLU A 74 -12.73 -2.88 -21.86
C GLU A 74 -13.78 -1.85 -21.48
N GLU A 75 -13.54 -0.57 -21.78
CA GLU A 75 -14.51 0.51 -21.58
C GLU A 75 -15.80 0.24 -22.38
N ALA A 76 -15.67 -0.18 -23.64
CA ALA A 76 -16.82 -0.48 -24.50
C ALA A 76 -17.63 -1.68 -23.98
N VAL A 77 -16.97 -2.79 -23.61
CA VAL A 77 -17.63 -3.97 -23.03
C VAL A 77 -18.27 -3.64 -21.69
N PHE A 78 -17.56 -2.91 -20.82
CA PHE A 78 -18.11 -2.49 -19.54
C PHE A 78 -19.35 -1.62 -19.73
N LEU A 79 -19.29 -0.62 -20.62
CA LEU A 79 -20.41 0.28 -20.88
C LEU A 79 -21.62 -0.49 -21.39
N GLU A 80 -21.44 -1.45 -22.29
CA GLU A 80 -22.52 -2.27 -22.81
C GLU A 80 -23.16 -3.15 -21.72
N LEU A 81 -22.35 -3.75 -20.84
CA LEU A 81 -22.86 -4.51 -19.68
C LEU A 81 -23.52 -3.62 -18.63
N TYR A 82 -23.10 -2.36 -18.52
CA TYR A 82 -23.67 -1.38 -17.62
C TYR A 82 -25.02 -0.84 -18.12
N THR A 83 -25.17 -0.62 -19.43
CA THR A 83 -26.42 -0.15 -20.04
C THR A 83 -27.46 -1.26 -20.23
N ASN A 84 -27.04 -2.50 -20.53
CA ASN A 84 -27.93 -3.66 -20.63
C ASN A 84 -28.08 -4.38 -19.27
N GLU A 85 -28.82 -3.73 -18.36
CA GLU A 85 -29.14 -4.33 -17.07
C GLU A 85 -30.19 -5.46 -17.18
N ALA A 86 -31.18 -5.29 -18.06
CA ALA A 86 -32.38 -6.14 -18.08
C ALA A 86 -32.10 -7.57 -18.58
N SER A 87 -31.17 -7.74 -19.51
CA SER A 87 -30.86 -9.04 -20.13
C SER A 87 -29.36 -9.34 -20.04
N PRO A 88 -28.97 -10.56 -19.61
CA PRO A 88 -27.57 -10.94 -19.63
C PRO A 88 -27.15 -11.17 -21.10
N LEU A 89 -25.90 -10.84 -21.45
CA LEU A 89 -25.41 -10.87 -22.83
C LEU A 89 -24.42 -12.03 -23.03
N SER A 90 -24.55 -12.78 -24.12
CA SER A 90 -23.56 -13.78 -24.50
C SER A 90 -22.31 -13.13 -25.12
N TYR A 91 -21.25 -13.92 -25.30
CA TYR A 91 -20.08 -13.46 -26.03
C TYR A 91 -20.41 -13.05 -27.48
N ALA A 92 -21.35 -13.76 -28.13
CA ALA A 92 -21.79 -13.44 -29.48
C ALA A 92 -22.57 -12.12 -29.54
N ASP A 93 -23.44 -11.87 -28.57
CA ASP A 93 -24.21 -10.62 -28.49
C ASP A 93 -23.30 -9.40 -28.33
N LEU A 94 -22.33 -9.51 -27.42
CA LEU A 94 -21.31 -8.48 -27.20
C LEU A 94 -20.44 -8.28 -28.45
N GLY A 95 -20.06 -9.35 -29.13
CA GLY A 95 -19.27 -9.29 -30.35
C GLY A 95 -20.00 -8.57 -31.47
N LEU A 96 -21.28 -8.89 -31.68
CA LEU A 96 -22.12 -8.26 -32.70
C LEU A 96 -22.35 -6.77 -32.40
N LYS A 97 -22.67 -6.42 -31.15
CA LYS A 97 -22.95 -5.02 -30.78
C LYS A 97 -21.71 -4.12 -30.84
N LEU A 98 -20.56 -4.64 -30.45
CA LEU A 98 -19.33 -3.87 -30.35
C LEU A 98 -18.46 -3.97 -31.62
N GLY A 99 -18.86 -4.78 -32.60
CA GLY A 99 -18.07 -5.04 -33.81
C GLY A 99 -16.77 -5.78 -33.51
N MET A 100 -16.74 -6.62 -32.48
CA MET A 100 -15.54 -7.32 -32.01
C MET A 100 -15.65 -8.84 -32.24
N PRO A 101 -14.56 -9.53 -32.62
CA PRO A 101 -14.54 -10.99 -32.65
C PRO A 101 -14.79 -11.59 -31.25
N GLU A 102 -15.52 -12.71 -31.18
CA GLU A 102 -15.87 -13.35 -29.90
C GLU A 102 -14.64 -13.65 -29.02
N LEU A 103 -13.52 -14.04 -29.65
CA LEU A 103 -12.25 -14.28 -28.96
C LEU A 103 -11.73 -13.03 -28.25
N VAL A 104 -11.91 -11.85 -28.85
CA VAL A 104 -11.53 -10.57 -28.25
C VAL A 104 -12.44 -10.28 -27.06
N VAL A 105 -13.75 -10.44 -27.21
CA VAL A 105 -14.72 -10.25 -26.11
C VAL A 105 -14.39 -11.16 -24.93
N ARG A 106 -14.09 -12.44 -25.16
CA ARG A 106 -13.67 -13.40 -24.11
C ARG A 106 -12.44 -12.91 -23.36
N LYS A 107 -11.41 -12.45 -24.07
CA LYS A 107 -10.20 -11.89 -23.46
C LYS A 107 -10.50 -10.61 -22.67
N THR A 108 -11.36 -9.75 -23.21
CA THR A 108 -11.76 -8.49 -22.56
C THR A 108 -12.51 -8.75 -21.26
N ILE A 109 -13.48 -9.67 -21.24
CA ILE A 109 -14.20 -10.06 -20.02
C ILE A 109 -13.24 -10.64 -18.97
N ALA A 110 -12.34 -11.54 -19.36
CA ALA A 110 -11.35 -12.07 -18.45
C ALA A 110 -10.43 -10.96 -17.87
N SER A 111 -10.10 -9.95 -18.70
CA SER A 111 -9.32 -8.80 -18.27
C SER A 111 -10.08 -7.91 -17.27
N LEU A 112 -11.37 -7.66 -17.50
CA LEU A 112 -12.24 -6.91 -16.56
C LEU A 112 -12.29 -7.60 -15.19
N ILE A 113 -12.49 -8.92 -15.16
CA ILE A 113 -12.50 -9.71 -13.92
C ILE A 113 -11.15 -9.62 -13.21
N LYS A 114 -10.04 -9.75 -13.96
CA LYS A 114 -8.68 -9.62 -13.41
C LYS A 114 -8.44 -8.24 -12.79
N LYS A 115 -9.09 -7.20 -13.31
CA LYS A 115 -9.03 -5.83 -12.81
C LYS A 115 -9.98 -5.56 -11.63
N GLY A 116 -10.63 -6.58 -11.09
CA GLY A 116 -11.50 -6.46 -9.91
C GLY A 116 -12.92 -5.98 -10.24
N ILE A 117 -13.33 -6.02 -11.52
CA ILE A 117 -14.72 -5.74 -11.90
C ILE A 117 -15.51 -7.04 -11.79
N GLU A 118 -16.51 -7.03 -10.91
CA GLU A 118 -17.36 -8.19 -10.65
C GLU A 118 -18.41 -8.33 -11.76
N ILE A 119 -18.38 -9.48 -12.43
CA ILE A 119 -19.29 -9.85 -13.52
C ILE A 119 -20.00 -11.14 -13.13
N ASP A 120 -21.33 -11.11 -13.10
CA ASP A 120 -22.18 -12.27 -12.86
C ASP A 120 -22.25 -13.12 -14.14
N VAL A 121 -22.05 -14.42 -13.99
CA VAL A 121 -22.14 -15.40 -15.08
C VAL A 121 -23.38 -16.26 -14.89
N VAL A 122 -24.29 -16.24 -15.87
CA VAL A 122 -25.53 -17.02 -15.88
C VAL A 122 -25.48 -18.01 -17.03
N MET A 123 -25.77 -19.28 -16.76
CA MET A 123 -25.85 -20.31 -17.79
C MET A 123 -27.28 -20.40 -18.32
N ILE A 124 -27.47 -20.15 -19.62
CA ILE A 124 -28.77 -20.30 -20.32
C ILE A 124 -28.51 -21.21 -21.52
N ASP A 125 -29.28 -22.31 -21.63
CA ASP A 125 -29.11 -23.33 -22.68
C ASP A 125 -27.65 -23.83 -22.83
N ASN A 126 -26.99 -24.06 -21.70
CA ASN A 126 -25.59 -24.49 -21.62
C ASN A 126 -24.57 -23.51 -22.23
N LYS A 127 -24.93 -22.23 -22.36
CA LYS A 127 -24.05 -21.14 -22.80
C LYS A 127 -23.90 -20.08 -21.72
N PRO A 128 -22.71 -19.50 -21.53
CA PRO A 128 -22.49 -18.46 -20.55
C PRO A 128 -22.99 -17.10 -21.07
N PHE A 129 -23.75 -16.42 -20.23
CA PHE A 129 -24.19 -15.04 -20.39
C PHE A 129 -23.66 -14.21 -19.24
N PHE A 130 -23.38 -12.94 -19.52
CA PHE A 130 -22.68 -12.03 -18.62
C PHE A 130 -23.57 -10.84 -18.26
N ARG A 131 -23.52 -10.43 -16.99
CA ARG A 131 -24.13 -9.21 -16.49
C ARG A 131 -23.19 -8.55 -15.50
N LEU A 132 -23.22 -7.23 -15.42
CA LEU A 132 -22.45 -6.52 -14.40
C LEU A 132 -23.06 -6.72 -13.00
N ALA A 133 -22.24 -7.16 -12.04
CA ALA A 133 -22.70 -7.38 -10.68
C ALA A 133 -23.22 -6.08 -10.04
N LYS A 134 -24.18 -6.22 -9.13
CA LYS A 134 -24.82 -5.07 -8.47
C LYS A 134 -23.81 -4.19 -7.71
N SER A 135 -22.85 -4.81 -7.02
CA SER A 135 -21.72 -4.16 -6.34
C SER A 135 -20.92 -3.24 -7.26
N SER A 136 -20.49 -3.75 -8.43
CA SER A 136 -19.72 -2.98 -9.41
C SER A 136 -20.52 -1.83 -10.03
N ARG A 137 -21.83 -2.00 -10.20
CA ARG A 137 -22.73 -0.93 -10.66
C ARG A 137 -22.89 0.18 -9.64
N GLU A 138 -23.14 -0.17 -8.38
CA GLU A 138 -23.27 0.81 -7.31
C GLU A 138 -21.98 1.60 -7.10
N ARG A 139 -20.82 0.93 -7.17
CA ARG A 139 -19.51 1.59 -7.14
C ARG A 139 -19.33 2.55 -8.32
N GLN A 140 -19.68 2.14 -9.54
CA GLN A 140 -19.61 3.05 -10.69
C GLN A 140 -20.58 4.24 -10.56
N ALA A 141 -21.78 4.04 -10.02
CA ALA A 141 -22.76 5.12 -9.84
C ALA A 141 -22.39 6.11 -8.72
N LYS A 142 -21.84 5.62 -7.60
CA LYS A 142 -21.50 6.45 -6.42
C LYS A 142 -20.11 7.08 -6.54
N GLU A 143 -19.13 6.32 -7.00
CA GLU A 143 -17.70 6.68 -6.90
C GLU A 143 -17.08 6.96 -8.28
N ASN A 144 -17.83 6.73 -9.38
CA ASN A 144 -17.32 6.85 -10.76
C ASN A 144 -15.97 6.13 -10.96
N ILE A 145 -15.89 4.89 -10.45
CA ILE A 145 -14.64 4.12 -10.33
C ILE A 145 -13.82 4.03 -11.62
N LEU A 146 -14.46 4.06 -12.79
CA LEU A 146 -13.80 3.93 -14.10
C LEU A 146 -13.54 5.24 -14.83
N LYS A 147 -14.00 6.41 -14.30
CA LYS A 147 -13.85 7.73 -14.93
C LYS A 147 -14.11 7.72 -16.45
N LEU A 148 -15.14 7.00 -16.89
CA LEU A 148 -15.42 6.79 -18.31
C LEU A 148 -15.61 8.14 -19.01
N LYS A 149 -14.78 8.43 -20.02
CA LYS A 149 -14.98 9.60 -20.86
C LYS A 149 -16.25 9.37 -21.67
N LYS A 150 -17.31 10.14 -21.39
CA LYS A 150 -18.50 10.22 -22.24
C LYS A 150 -18.06 10.69 -23.63
N THR A 151 -17.75 9.76 -24.51
CA THR A 151 -17.72 10.05 -25.95
C THR A 151 -19.15 9.88 -26.42
N ILE A 152 -19.93 10.95 -26.24
CA ILE A 152 -21.25 11.07 -26.85
C ILE A 152 -21.02 11.08 -28.36
N LYS A 153 -21.51 10.05 -29.06
CA LYS A 153 -21.72 10.08 -30.50
C LYS A 153 -23.22 10.20 -30.75
#